data_AF-A0A850BW26-F1
#
_entry.id   AF-A0A850BW26-F1
#
_cell.length_a   1.000
_cell.length_b   1.000
_cell.length_c   1.000
_cell.angle_alpha   90.00
_cell.angle_beta   90.00
_cell.angle_gamma   90.00
#
_symmetry.space_group_name_H-M   'P 1'
#
loop_
_entity.id
_entity.type
_entity.pdbx_description
1 polymer ?
#
loop_
_entity_poly.entity_id
_entity_poly.type
_entity_poly.pdbx_seq_one_letter_code
_entity_poly.pdbx_strand_id
1 'polypeptide(L)'
;SDEKTEVFLRDQRRSKAHRALSPDPGAPCEEVISVDLAAVDPLLMDETGVVRAVRDLAGKPVSQVVLGGDSGTTLRDMLAAALLLKSKRVPSRLDLLVAPPSRQVLEVLAQSGALVDLVATGARIIEPDRRVVAAEIYPPPPGGISLRTADPEPRIKGAPAFVVASAETLAYAVATGAVGDPRSFKRPVRVTVPRALPTDDVLILRDKKGEQLAGKSAALAPSPLPWKGALTLAVLDGVPAFGAAAKSTKADGDTGPDGLALVLSTLDEVRAVAERASELSGVRAVVAPFVPSGAVALLAGEGIAAFSIDAGGLEALRGQKSVALPPPDKWGDTVQAAAGSSKIDVAWLAMGAERAWTHAGTSRSAAPASSSKSSARS
;
A
#
# COMPACT_ATOMS: atom_id res chain seq x y z
N SER A 1 -12.67 17.15 -13.73
CA SER A 1 -11.39 17.52 -14.36
C SER A 1 -11.45 18.96 -14.78
N ASP A 2 -10.31 19.63 -14.67
CA ASP A 2 -10.11 21.07 -14.84
C ASP A 2 -8.89 21.33 -15.76
N GLU A 3 -8.49 22.60 -15.90
CA GLU A 3 -7.36 23.00 -16.74
C GLU A 3 -6.03 22.45 -16.23
N LYS A 4 -5.87 22.22 -14.92
CA LYS A 4 -4.67 21.60 -14.35
C LYS A 4 -4.55 20.15 -14.81
N THR A 5 -5.67 19.42 -14.85
CA THR A 5 -5.75 18.06 -15.38
C THR A 5 -5.33 18.03 -16.85
N GLU A 6 -5.83 18.97 -17.66
CA GLU A 6 -5.45 19.09 -19.07
C GLU A 6 -3.95 19.37 -19.26
N VAL A 7 -3.41 20.31 -18.48
CA VAL A 7 -1.97 20.64 -18.50
C VAL A 7 -1.13 19.42 -18.15
N PHE A 8 -1.48 18.69 -17.09
CA PHE A 8 -0.78 17.46 -16.71
C PHE A 8 -0.80 16.42 -17.83
N LEU A 9 -1.98 16.17 -18.43
CA LEU A 9 -2.10 15.21 -19.54
C LEU A 9 -1.30 15.66 -20.76
N ARG A 10 -1.28 16.95 -21.09
CA ARG A 10 -0.44 17.47 -22.19
C ARG A 10 1.04 17.27 -21.91
N ASP A 11 1.49 17.57 -20.70
CA ASP A 11 2.90 17.45 -20.32
C ASP A 11 3.36 15.97 -20.29
N GLN A 12 2.41 15.04 -20.14
CA GLN A 12 2.57 13.58 -20.34
C GLN A 12 2.35 13.10 -21.78
N ARG A 13 2.24 14.01 -22.77
CA ARG A 13 1.96 13.70 -24.20
C ARG A 13 0.64 12.97 -24.45
N ARG A 14 -0.36 13.18 -23.58
CA ARG A 14 -1.68 12.56 -23.58
C ARG A 14 -2.82 13.56 -23.72
N SER A 15 -2.61 14.72 -24.35
CA SER A 15 -3.63 15.77 -24.47
C SER A 15 -4.95 15.26 -25.07
N LYS A 16 -4.89 14.32 -26.03
CA LYS A 16 -6.07 13.72 -26.68
C LYS A 16 -6.91 12.84 -25.74
N ALA A 17 -6.38 12.45 -24.58
CA ALA A 17 -7.09 11.68 -23.57
C ALA A 17 -7.86 12.57 -22.58
N HIS A 18 -7.68 13.90 -22.63
CA HIS A 18 -8.42 14.79 -21.75
C HIS A 18 -9.90 14.82 -22.14
N ARG A 19 -10.77 14.55 -21.16
CA ARG A 19 -12.20 14.80 -21.23
C ARG A 19 -12.61 15.55 -19.96
N ALA A 20 -13.31 16.66 -20.13
CA ALA A 20 -13.91 17.39 -19.02
C ALA A 20 -15.00 16.50 -18.38
N LEU A 21 -14.88 16.29 -17.08
CA LEU A 21 -15.81 15.55 -16.24
C LEU A 21 -16.09 16.41 -15.02
N SER A 22 -17.31 16.94 -14.91
CA SER A 22 -17.77 17.72 -13.77
C SER A 22 -18.97 17.02 -13.15
N PRO A 23 -19.21 17.16 -11.83
CA PRO A 23 -20.46 16.71 -11.25
C PRO A 23 -21.64 17.46 -11.88
N ASP A 24 -22.79 16.81 -11.97
CA ASP A 24 -24.02 17.45 -12.45
C ASP A 24 -24.45 18.56 -11.47
N PRO A 25 -24.94 19.71 -11.97
CA PRO A 25 -25.49 20.74 -11.11
C PRO A 25 -26.60 20.18 -10.20
N GLY A 26 -26.44 20.32 -8.89
CA GLY A 26 -27.41 19.82 -7.90
C GLY A 26 -27.31 18.32 -7.61
N ALA A 27 -26.22 17.65 -7.99
CA ALA A 27 -25.97 16.27 -7.61
C ALA A 27 -26.07 16.08 -6.07
N PRO A 28 -26.86 15.10 -5.59
CA PRO A 28 -27.05 14.90 -4.16
C PRO A 28 -25.74 14.47 -3.50
N CYS A 29 -25.44 15.05 -2.35
CA CYS A 29 -24.33 14.68 -1.48
C CYS A 29 -24.88 14.29 -0.12
N GLU A 30 -24.42 13.18 0.47
CA GLU A 30 -24.82 12.77 1.82
C GLU A 30 -24.27 13.74 2.88
N GLU A 31 -23.05 14.22 2.67
CA GLU A 31 -22.36 15.18 3.54
C GLU A 31 -21.62 16.23 2.69
N VAL A 32 -21.56 17.47 3.20
CA VAL A 32 -20.80 18.56 2.58
C VAL A 32 -19.86 19.15 3.62
N ILE A 33 -18.55 19.08 3.35
CA ILE A 33 -17.49 19.64 4.19
C ILE A 33 -16.88 20.84 3.47
N SER A 34 -16.97 22.03 4.08
CA SER A 34 -16.37 23.25 3.56
C SER A 34 -15.02 23.53 4.20
N VAL A 35 -13.97 23.68 3.40
CA VAL A 35 -12.60 23.94 3.86
C VAL A 35 -12.09 25.25 3.26
N ASP A 36 -11.76 26.22 4.12
CA ASP A 36 -11.07 27.44 3.69
C ASP A 36 -9.56 27.18 3.59
N LEU A 37 -9.05 27.07 2.36
CA LEU A 37 -7.64 26.81 2.08
C LEU A 37 -6.71 27.92 2.58
N ALA A 38 -7.19 29.15 2.78
CA ALA A 38 -6.38 30.25 3.30
C ALA A 38 -6.14 30.14 4.81
N ALA A 39 -7.01 29.42 5.53
CA ALA A 39 -6.93 29.23 6.98
C ALA A 39 -6.16 27.97 7.38
N VAL A 40 -5.74 27.12 6.44
CA VAL A 40 -5.02 25.87 6.71
C VAL A 40 -3.57 26.15 7.07
N ASP A 41 -3.22 25.94 8.35
CA ASP A 41 -1.83 25.91 8.80
C ASP A 41 -1.10 24.64 8.32
N PRO A 42 0.25 24.61 8.30
CA PRO A 42 1.00 23.38 8.08
C PRO A 42 0.61 22.31 9.11
N LEU A 43 0.10 21.18 8.62
CA LEU A 43 -0.32 20.03 9.42
C LEU A 43 0.66 18.86 9.25
N LEU A 44 0.62 17.96 10.21
CA LEU A 44 1.23 16.64 10.15
C LEU A 44 0.26 15.61 10.72
N MET A 45 0.39 14.35 10.30
CA MET A 45 -0.18 13.22 11.01
C MET A 45 0.89 12.65 11.93
N ASP A 46 0.59 12.52 13.22
CA ASP A 46 1.55 11.96 14.17
C ASP A 46 1.63 10.42 14.11
N GLU A 47 2.53 9.86 14.91
CA GLU A 47 2.76 8.42 15.01
C GLU A 47 1.49 7.65 15.44
N THR A 48 0.56 8.30 16.13
CA THR A 48 -0.73 7.72 16.56
C THR A 48 -1.81 7.79 15.48
N GLY A 49 -1.61 8.60 14.44
CA GLY A 49 -2.57 8.80 13.35
C GLY A 49 -3.45 10.02 13.51
N VAL A 50 -3.16 10.85 14.50
CA VAL A 50 -3.92 12.08 14.72
C VAL A 50 -3.29 13.18 13.87
N VAL A 51 -4.12 13.88 13.10
CA VAL A 51 -3.70 15.08 12.35
C VAL A 51 -3.64 16.26 13.31
N ARG A 52 -2.50 16.95 13.33
CA ARG A 52 -2.18 18.03 14.27
C ARG A 52 -1.39 19.12 13.57
N ALA A 53 -1.33 20.31 14.17
CA ALA A 53 -0.50 21.38 13.62
C ALA A 53 0.99 21.03 13.79
N VAL A 54 1.82 21.37 12.80
CA VAL A 54 3.28 21.12 12.86
C VAL A 54 3.92 21.76 14.10
N ARG A 55 3.42 22.93 14.51
CA ARG A 55 3.88 23.67 15.70
C ARG A 55 3.79 22.86 16.99
N ASP A 56 2.88 21.90 17.08
CA ASP A 56 2.67 21.12 18.30
C ASP A 56 3.79 20.09 18.55
N LEU A 57 4.59 19.79 17.53
CA LEU A 57 5.79 18.94 17.65
C LEU A 57 7.07 19.77 17.48
N ALA A 58 6.97 21.10 17.38
CA ALA A 58 8.11 21.95 17.09
C ALA A 58 9.27 21.74 18.06
N GLY A 59 10.50 21.67 17.53
CA GLY A 59 11.72 21.46 18.30
C GLY A 59 12.00 20.01 18.69
N LYS A 60 11.06 19.06 18.49
CA LYS A 60 11.34 17.65 18.71
C LYS A 60 12.41 17.16 17.71
N PRO A 61 13.45 16.43 18.18
CA PRO A 61 14.54 15.97 17.32
C PRO A 61 14.05 14.94 16.30
N VAL A 62 14.58 15.05 15.09
CA VAL A 62 14.27 14.16 13.97
C VAL A 62 15.49 13.28 13.70
N SER A 63 15.27 11.98 13.65
CA SER A 63 16.33 10.98 13.43
C SER A 63 16.32 10.40 12.02
N GLN A 64 15.17 10.43 11.34
CA GLN A 64 15.04 9.94 9.98
C GLN A 64 14.07 10.83 9.19
N VAL A 65 14.40 11.09 7.94
CA VAL A 65 13.52 11.72 6.96
C VAL A 65 13.49 10.85 5.71
N VAL A 66 12.29 10.45 5.28
CA VAL A 66 12.05 9.76 4.01
C VAL A 66 11.25 10.67 3.10
N LEU A 67 11.94 11.28 2.14
CA LEU A 67 11.35 12.16 1.14
C LEU A 67 11.03 11.37 -0.14
N GLY A 68 9.77 11.35 -0.54
CA GLY A 68 9.26 10.57 -1.67
C GLY A 68 8.30 9.45 -1.26
N GLY A 69 8.27 8.36 -2.03
CA GLY A 69 7.30 7.26 -1.92
C GLY A 69 6.19 7.31 -2.97
N ASP A 70 5.22 6.39 -2.91
CA ASP A 70 4.20 6.16 -3.95
C ASP A 70 2.89 6.94 -3.76
N SER A 71 2.61 7.44 -2.55
CA SER A 71 1.32 8.04 -2.17
C SER A 71 1.34 9.54 -1.86
N GLY A 72 2.49 10.10 -1.46
CA GLY A 72 2.52 11.44 -0.85
C GLY A 72 3.54 12.43 -1.41
N THR A 73 4.10 12.20 -2.60
CA THR A 73 5.06 13.15 -3.18
C THR A 73 4.97 13.25 -4.69
N THR A 74 4.68 14.46 -5.18
CA THR A 74 4.71 14.77 -6.61
C THR A 74 6.10 15.22 -7.06
N LEU A 75 6.31 15.30 -8.38
CA LEU A 75 7.52 15.91 -8.95
C LEU A 75 7.74 17.34 -8.44
N ARG A 76 6.66 18.12 -8.28
CA ARG A 76 6.73 19.48 -7.74
C ARG A 76 7.31 19.47 -6.33
N ASP A 77 6.86 18.54 -5.49
CA ASP A 77 7.27 18.46 -4.09
C ASP A 77 8.74 18.04 -3.95
N MET A 78 9.21 17.12 -4.80
CA MET A 78 10.64 16.76 -4.89
C MET A 78 11.51 17.96 -5.27
N LEU A 79 11.08 18.73 -6.28
CA LEU A 79 11.78 19.94 -6.71
C LEU A 79 11.73 21.04 -5.63
N ALA A 80 10.61 21.18 -4.91
CA ALA A 80 10.46 22.12 -3.80
C ALA A 80 11.47 21.81 -2.69
N ALA A 81 11.52 20.55 -2.26
CA ALA A 81 12.46 20.11 -1.24
C ALA A 81 13.91 20.29 -1.70
N ALA A 82 14.26 19.94 -2.94
CA ALA A 82 15.60 20.15 -3.49
C ALA A 82 16.00 21.64 -3.46
N LEU A 83 15.11 22.56 -3.85
CA LEU A 83 15.37 24.00 -3.80
C LEU A 83 15.54 24.52 -2.37
N LEU A 84 14.71 24.06 -1.42
CA LEU A 84 14.80 24.44 -0.01
C LEU A 84 16.07 23.94 0.66
N LEU A 85 16.56 22.77 0.24
CA LEU A 85 17.73 22.11 0.78
C LEU A 85 19.02 22.49 0.06
N LYS A 86 18.94 23.25 -1.03
CA LYS A 86 20.10 23.72 -1.78
C LYS A 86 21.12 24.40 -0.86
N SER A 87 22.38 23.96 -0.97
CA SER A 87 23.51 24.43 -0.16
C SER A 87 23.38 24.16 1.35
N LYS A 88 22.44 23.33 1.79
CA LYS A 88 22.36 22.84 3.16
C LYS A 88 23.08 21.51 3.32
N ARG A 89 23.26 21.08 4.56
CA ARG A 89 23.80 19.77 4.92
C ARG A 89 22.91 19.16 5.99
N VAL A 90 22.67 17.85 5.85
CA VAL A 90 22.00 17.04 6.85
C VAL A 90 22.79 17.06 8.17
N PRO A 91 22.12 17.28 9.32
CA PRO A 91 22.73 17.12 10.64
C PRO A 91 23.25 15.69 10.86
N SER A 92 24.35 15.54 11.58
CA SER A 92 25.05 14.26 11.77
C SER A 92 24.23 13.15 12.46
N ARG A 93 23.10 13.48 13.10
CA ARG A 93 22.22 12.54 13.80
C ARG A 93 20.89 12.28 13.07
N LEU A 94 20.75 12.76 11.83
CA LEU A 94 19.56 12.62 11.00
C LEU A 94 19.92 11.88 9.72
N ASP A 95 19.19 10.81 9.41
CA ASP A 95 19.30 10.13 8.12
C ASP A 95 18.31 10.73 7.12
N LEU A 96 18.81 11.24 5.98
CA LEU A 96 17.97 11.66 4.86
C LEU A 96 17.98 10.60 3.76
N LEU A 97 16.82 9.97 3.57
CA LEU A 97 16.54 9.03 2.51
C LEU A 97 15.65 9.72 1.46
N VAL A 98 16.07 9.69 0.20
CA VAL A 98 15.31 10.25 -0.93
C VAL A 98 14.89 9.07 -1.80
N ALA A 99 13.59 8.81 -1.85
CA ALA A 99 13.00 7.70 -2.60
C ALA A 99 12.07 8.25 -3.70
N PRO A 100 12.60 8.61 -4.88
CA PRO A 100 11.78 9.18 -5.95
C PRO A 100 10.60 8.25 -6.30
N PRO A 101 9.39 8.79 -6.52
CA PRO A 101 8.17 8.00 -6.74
C PRO A 101 8.22 7.15 -8.02
N SER A 102 9.05 7.52 -9.00
CA SER A 102 9.13 6.82 -10.27
C SER A 102 10.44 7.09 -11.00
N ARG A 103 10.74 6.25 -11.99
CA ARG A 103 11.86 6.46 -12.92
C ARG A 103 11.77 7.82 -13.63
N GLN A 104 10.58 8.22 -14.06
CA GLN A 104 10.34 9.50 -14.72
C GLN A 104 10.73 10.68 -13.81
N VAL A 105 10.35 10.64 -12.53
CA VAL A 105 10.71 11.70 -11.58
C VAL A 105 12.21 11.71 -11.30
N LEU A 106 12.83 10.55 -11.10
CA LEU A 106 14.28 10.44 -10.94
C LEU A 106 15.03 11.05 -12.13
N GLU A 107 14.59 10.77 -13.36
CA GLU A 107 15.18 11.33 -14.58
C GLU A 107 15.06 12.86 -14.65
N VAL A 108 13.89 13.42 -14.33
CA VAL A 108 13.69 14.88 -14.29
C VAL A 108 14.56 15.54 -13.22
N LEU A 109 14.68 14.92 -12.04
CA LEU A 109 15.56 15.43 -10.99
C LEU A 109 17.02 15.43 -11.43
N ALA A 110 17.46 14.40 -12.14
CA ALA A 110 18.80 14.33 -12.71
C ALA A 110 19.05 15.42 -13.76
N GLN A 111 18.15 15.58 -14.73
CA GLN A 111 18.29 16.55 -15.82
C GLN A 111 18.22 18.01 -15.36
N SER A 112 17.41 18.29 -14.32
CA SER A 112 17.27 19.64 -13.76
C SER A 112 18.39 20.03 -12.79
N GLY A 113 19.27 19.10 -12.41
CA GLY A 113 20.28 19.29 -11.37
C GLY A 113 19.73 19.25 -9.94
N ALA A 114 18.42 19.09 -9.75
CA ALA A 114 17.80 18.96 -8.42
C ALA A 114 18.30 17.72 -7.68
N LEU A 115 18.59 16.63 -8.39
CA LEU A 115 19.20 15.44 -7.80
C LEU A 115 20.60 15.74 -7.23
N VAL A 116 21.39 16.57 -7.93
CA VAL A 116 22.71 17.00 -7.46
C VAL A 116 22.57 17.85 -6.20
N ASP A 117 21.62 18.79 -6.20
CA ASP A 117 21.33 19.62 -5.02
C ASP A 117 20.93 18.74 -3.82
N LEU A 118 20.12 17.70 -4.02
CA LEU A 118 19.75 16.73 -2.98
C LEU A 118 20.96 15.90 -2.51
N VAL A 119 21.73 15.30 -3.41
CA VAL A 119 22.93 14.51 -3.05
C VAL A 119 23.94 15.36 -2.29
N ALA A 120 24.13 16.62 -2.68
CA ALA A 120 25.04 17.54 -1.99
C ALA A 120 24.64 17.77 -0.52
N THR A 121 23.39 17.56 -0.13
CA THR A 121 22.96 17.67 1.28
C THR A 121 23.48 16.53 2.16
N GLY A 122 23.93 15.42 1.57
CA GLY A 122 24.20 14.16 2.25
C GLY A 122 23.06 13.13 2.12
N ALA A 123 22.08 13.39 1.25
CA ALA A 123 20.97 12.47 0.99
C ALA A 123 21.45 11.13 0.42
N ARG A 124 20.83 10.04 0.89
CA ARG A 124 20.96 8.70 0.30
C ARG A 124 19.82 8.47 -0.67
N ILE A 125 20.16 8.28 -1.95
CA ILE A 125 19.17 8.04 -2.99
C ILE A 125 18.79 6.56 -2.97
N ILE A 126 17.50 6.29 -2.86
CA ILE A 126 16.91 4.95 -2.90
C ILE A 126 16.20 4.78 -4.24
N GLU A 127 16.29 3.60 -4.83
CA GLU A 127 15.52 3.27 -6.03
C GLU A 127 14.01 3.30 -5.73
N PRO A 128 13.15 3.62 -6.72
CA PRO A 128 11.70 3.54 -6.53
C PRO A 128 11.28 2.13 -6.13
N ASP A 129 10.91 1.94 -4.86
CA ASP A 129 10.61 0.63 -4.26
C ASP A 129 9.52 0.77 -3.19
N ARG A 130 8.41 0.00 -3.35
CA ARG A 130 7.28 -0.02 -2.42
C ARG A 130 7.68 -0.40 -1.00
N ARG A 131 8.74 -1.20 -0.83
CA ARG A 131 9.24 -1.65 0.48
C ARG A 131 9.73 -0.49 1.35
N VAL A 132 10.06 0.66 0.76
CA VAL A 132 10.40 1.89 1.51
C VAL A 132 9.14 2.48 2.16
N VAL A 133 8.03 2.51 1.41
CA VAL A 133 6.73 3.05 1.86
C VAL A 133 6.17 2.17 2.97
N ALA A 134 6.17 0.85 2.76
CA ALA A 134 5.79 -0.14 3.77
C ALA A 134 6.78 -0.24 4.94
N ALA A 135 7.89 0.50 4.89
CA ALA A 135 8.95 0.51 5.89
C ALA A 135 9.59 -0.87 6.17
N GLU A 136 9.51 -1.80 5.21
CA GLU A 136 10.21 -3.09 5.25
C GLU A 136 11.72 -2.91 5.08
N ILE A 137 12.10 -1.94 4.24
CA ILE A 137 13.45 -1.42 4.17
C ILE A 137 13.45 0.00 4.71
N TYR A 138 14.44 0.31 5.56
CA TYR A 138 14.50 1.55 6.33
C TYR A 138 13.31 1.74 7.28
N PRO A 139 13.10 0.86 8.28
CA PRO A 139 12.10 1.10 9.31
C PRO A 139 12.42 2.38 10.12
N PRO A 140 11.40 3.02 10.73
CA PRO A 140 11.62 4.13 11.67
C PRO A 140 12.61 3.72 12.77
N PRO A 141 13.67 4.51 13.04
CA PRO A 141 14.63 4.18 14.07
C PRO A 141 14.02 4.32 15.48
N PRO A 142 14.42 3.50 16.45
CA PRO A 142 13.94 3.63 17.82
C PRO A 142 14.46 4.93 18.46
N GLY A 143 13.63 5.58 19.29
CA GLY A 143 14.05 6.69 20.16
C GLY A 143 14.12 8.07 19.50
N GLY A 144 13.67 8.23 18.25
CA GLY A 144 13.56 9.52 17.58
C GLY A 144 12.47 9.54 16.52
N ILE A 145 12.08 10.74 16.07
CA ILE A 145 10.99 10.87 15.11
C ILE A 145 11.48 10.54 13.69
N SER A 146 10.73 9.69 13.00
CA SER A 146 10.80 9.50 11.55
C SER A 146 9.75 10.35 10.86
N LEU A 147 10.14 11.26 9.97
CA LEU A 147 9.22 12.02 9.13
C LEU A 147 9.20 11.44 7.72
N ARG A 148 8.01 11.24 7.16
CA ARG A 148 7.83 10.75 5.80
C ARG A 148 6.82 11.60 5.05
N THR A 149 6.95 11.65 3.75
CA THR A 149 5.89 12.19 2.88
C THR A 149 4.89 11.13 2.47
N ALA A 150 5.32 9.87 2.36
CA ALA A 150 4.43 8.77 2.02
C ALA A 150 3.44 8.49 3.16
N ASP A 151 2.20 8.21 2.78
CA ASP A 151 1.17 7.77 3.71
C ASP A 151 1.55 6.42 4.32
N PRO A 152 1.17 6.14 5.58
CA PRO A 152 1.40 4.85 6.19
C PRO A 152 0.51 3.80 5.54
N GLU A 153 1.04 2.57 5.50
CA GLU A 153 0.21 1.38 5.30
C GLU A 153 -0.88 1.30 6.38
N PRO A 154 -1.98 0.55 6.14
CA PRO A 154 -3.09 0.46 7.09
C PRO A 154 -2.64 0.16 8.52
N ARG A 155 -3.19 0.91 9.48
CA ARG A 155 -2.73 0.93 10.89
C ARG A 155 -3.20 -0.31 11.65
N ILE A 156 -2.54 -1.43 11.40
CA ILE A 156 -2.75 -2.67 12.16
C ILE A 156 -1.78 -2.77 13.35
N LYS A 157 -2.10 -3.64 14.30
CA LYS A 157 -1.25 -3.88 15.47
C LYS A 157 0.15 -4.32 15.05
N GLY A 158 1.17 -3.60 15.52
CA GLY A 158 2.58 -3.88 15.22
C GLY A 158 3.08 -3.26 13.91
N ALA A 159 2.25 -2.50 13.19
CA ALA A 159 2.71 -1.72 12.04
C ALA A 159 3.71 -0.63 12.46
N PRO A 160 4.71 -0.32 11.61
CA PRO A 160 5.62 0.79 11.84
C PRO A 160 4.87 2.12 12.00
N ALA A 161 5.24 2.90 13.02
CA ALA A 161 4.66 4.22 13.27
C ALA A 161 5.67 5.32 12.91
N PHE A 162 5.20 6.35 12.23
CA PHE A 162 6.00 7.51 11.84
C PHE A 162 5.09 8.73 11.63
N VAL A 163 5.71 9.91 11.56
CA VAL A 163 5.04 11.18 11.28
C VAL A 163 4.93 11.38 9.77
N VAL A 164 3.75 11.75 9.27
CA VAL A 164 3.56 12.15 7.87
C VAL A 164 3.38 13.66 7.77
N ALA A 165 4.13 14.30 6.88
CA ALA A 165 4.04 15.74 6.65
C ALA A 165 4.44 16.11 5.21
N SER A 166 4.23 17.37 4.83
CA SER A 166 4.59 17.86 3.50
C SER A 166 6.11 17.83 3.24
N ALA A 167 6.50 17.77 1.96
CA ALA A 167 7.90 17.81 1.56
C ALA A 167 8.64 19.06 2.07
N GLU A 168 7.97 20.22 2.16
CA GLU A 168 8.56 21.43 2.72
C GLU A 168 8.78 21.32 4.23
N THR A 169 7.87 20.66 4.96
CA THR A 169 8.03 20.39 6.40
C THR A 169 9.20 19.43 6.64
N LEU A 170 9.32 18.39 5.82
CA LEU A 170 10.49 17.50 5.85
C LEU A 170 11.78 18.25 5.52
N ALA A 171 11.77 19.14 4.52
CA ALA A 171 12.92 19.95 4.17
C ALA A 171 13.34 20.89 5.32
N TYR A 172 12.38 21.41 6.09
CA TYR A 172 12.68 22.16 7.31
C TYR A 172 13.36 21.26 8.35
N ALA A 173 12.83 20.06 8.57
CA ALA A 173 13.40 19.09 9.51
C ALA A 173 14.82 18.67 9.12
N VAL A 174 15.07 18.41 7.84
CA VAL A 174 16.42 18.14 7.31
C VAL A 174 17.35 19.33 7.55
N ALA A 175 16.87 20.56 7.34
CA ALA A 175 17.70 21.75 7.47
C ALA A 175 18.09 22.09 8.91
N THR A 176 17.30 21.66 9.90
CA THR A 176 17.42 22.10 11.30
C THR A 176 17.68 20.94 12.28
N GLY A 177 17.38 19.71 11.90
CA GLY A 177 17.43 18.52 12.76
C GLY A 177 16.21 18.33 13.67
N ALA A 178 15.17 19.16 13.52
CA ALA A 178 14.00 19.14 14.38
C ALA A 178 12.70 19.44 13.60
N VAL A 179 11.57 18.97 14.12
CA VAL A 179 10.26 19.30 13.54
C VAL A 179 10.01 20.81 13.64
N GLY A 180 9.43 21.42 12.61
CA GLY A 180 9.03 22.82 12.65
C GLY A 180 8.40 23.32 11.36
N ASP A 181 7.91 24.56 11.42
CA ASP A 181 7.07 25.15 10.39
C ASP A 181 7.87 25.54 9.13
N PRO A 182 7.51 25.04 7.94
CA PRO A 182 8.21 25.36 6.69
C PRO A 182 8.12 26.84 6.30
N ARG A 183 7.17 27.62 6.81
CA ARG A 183 7.08 29.07 6.56
C ARG A 183 8.26 29.84 7.16
N SER A 184 9.02 29.21 8.06
CA SER A 184 10.26 29.77 8.62
C SER A 184 11.38 29.91 7.57
N PHE A 185 11.26 29.27 6.40
CA PHE A 185 12.13 29.57 5.27
C PHE A 185 11.87 31.00 4.77
N LYS A 186 12.90 31.86 4.82
CA LYS A 186 12.81 33.30 4.47
C LYS A 186 12.33 33.59 3.05
N ARG A 187 12.29 32.60 2.15
CA ARG A 187 11.89 32.77 0.74
C ARG A 187 10.79 31.78 0.40
N PRO A 188 9.69 32.23 -0.24
CA PRO A 188 8.66 31.32 -0.72
C PRO A 188 9.23 30.41 -1.81
N VAL A 189 8.85 29.13 -1.77
CA VAL A 189 9.29 28.16 -2.77
C VAL A 189 8.50 28.34 -4.05
N ARG A 190 9.16 28.75 -5.12
CA ARG A 190 8.60 28.81 -6.46
C ARG A 190 9.20 27.69 -7.29
N VAL A 191 8.42 26.64 -7.52
CA VAL A 191 8.82 25.50 -8.35
C VAL A 191 8.25 25.68 -9.75
N THR A 192 9.10 25.47 -10.76
CA THR A 192 8.66 25.33 -12.14
C THR A 192 8.81 23.86 -12.55
N VAL A 193 7.69 23.19 -12.78
CA VAL A 193 7.69 21.83 -13.33
C VAL A 193 7.95 21.89 -14.84
N PRO A 194 8.87 21.08 -15.40
CA PRO A 194 9.08 21.03 -16.83
C PRO A 194 7.82 20.67 -17.60
N ARG A 195 7.58 21.37 -18.73
CA ARG A 195 6.38 21.19 -19.57
C ARG A 195 6.41 19.95 -20.45
N ALA A 196 7.59 19.34 -20.61
CA ALA A 196 7.78 18.10 -21.32
C ALA A 196 8.47 17.13 -20.37
N LEU A 197 7.73 16.10 -19.94
CA LEU A 197 8.28 15.04 -19.11
C LEU A 197 8.87 13.93 -19.99
N PRO A 198 9.92 13.23 -19.54
CA PRO A 198 10.43 12.07 -20.25
C PRO A 198 9.36 10.96 -20.20
N THR A 199 8.80 10.65 -21.37
CA THR A 199 7.78 9.62 -21.55
C THR A 199 8.32 8.58 -22.51
N ASP A 200 8.54 7.36 -22.04
CA ASP A 200 8.94 6.23 -22.86
C ASP A 200 8.38 4.91 -22.30
N ASP A 201 8.49 3.88 -23.12
CA ASP A 201 8.00 2.54 -22.84
C ASP A 201 9.18 1.57 -22.58
N VAL A 202 10.35 2.06 -22.17
CA VAL A 202 11.59 1.24 -22.09
C VAL A 202 11.42 0.02 -21.19
N LEU A 203 10.61 0.13 -20.13
CA LEU A 203 10.30 -0.96 -19.20
C LEU A 203 8.93 -1.63 -19.47
N ILE A 204 8.23 -1.23 -20.53
CA ILE A 204 6.94 -1.84 -20.90
C ILE A 204 7.21 -3.05 -21.80
N LEU A 205 6.94 -4.23 -21.27
CA LEU A 205 6.92 -5.46 -22.06
C LEU A 205 5.73 -5.41 -23.02
N ARG A 206 6.00 -5.64 -24.30
CA ARG A 206 4.97 -5.79 -25.33
C ARG A 206 4.85 -7.25 -25.70
N ASP A 207 3.63 -7.71 -25.91
CA ASP A 207 3.38 -9.06 -26.40
C ASP A 207 4.11 -9.28 -27.72
N LYS A 208 4.87 -10.38 -27.82
CA LYS A 208 5.45 -10.80 -29.09
C LYS A 208 4.33 -11.31 -29.99
N LYS A 209 4.21 -10.75 -31.20
CA LYS A 209 3.44 -11.38 -32.28
C LYS A 209 4.23 -12.59 -32.81
N GLY A 210 3.71 -13.80 -32.59
CA GLY A 210 4.26 -15.07 -33.07
C GLY A 210 3.92 -16.24 -32.15
N GLU A 211 4.04 -17.49 -32.65
CA GLU A 211 3.89 -18.67 -31.80
C GLU A 211 4.92 -18.65 -30.67
N GLN A 212 4.41 -18.73 -29.44
CA GLN A 212 5.23 -18.83 -28.25
C GLN A 212 5.97 -20.18 -28.33
N LEU A 213 7.28 -20.14 -28.60
CA LEU A 213 8.13 -21.33 -28.53
C LEU A 213 7.93 -21.95 -27.15
N ALA A 214 7.27 -23.10 -27.10
CA ALA A 214 7.06 -23.90 -25.90
C ALA A 214 8.40 -24.51 -25.46
N GLY A 215 9.32 -23.64 -25.02
CA GLY A 215 10.45 -24.06 -24.23
C GLY A 215 9.91 -24.59 -22.91
N LYS A 216 10.41 -25.74 -22.46
CA LYS A 216 10.22 -26.23 -21.10
C LYS A 216 10.83 -25.22 -20.14
N SER A 217 10.10 -24.14 -19.84
CA SER A 217 10.40 -23.26 -18.74
C SER A 217 10.34 -24.11 -17.49
N ALA A 218 11.40 -24.10 -16.69
CA ALA A 218 11.28 -24.56 -15.31
C ALA A 218 10.09 -23.82 -14.69
N ALA A 219 9.24 -24.54 -13.95
CA ALA A 219 8.16 -23.92 -13.20
C ALA A 219 8.79 -23.05 -12.11
N LEU A 220 9.00 -21.77 -12.41
CA LEU A 220 9.52 -20.77 -11.47
C LEU A 220 8.48 -20.45 -10.38
N ALA A 221 7.20 -20.73 -10.66
CA ALA A 221 6.09 -20.53 -9.73
C ALA A 221 5.42 -21.88 -9.40
N PRO A 222 4.93 -22.07 -8.16
CA PRO A 222 4.15 -23.24 -7.78
C PRO A 222 2.86 -23.32 -8.61
N SER A 223 2.25 -24.50 -8.70
CA SER A 223 0.98 -24.64 -9.40
C SER A 223 -0.12 -23.80 -8.73
N PRO A 224 -1.04 -23.20 -9.51
CA PRO A 224 -2.20 -22.51 -8.95
C PRO A 224 -3.00 -23.44 -8.04
N LEU A 225 -3.61 -22.88 -7.00
CA LEU A 225 -4.49 -23.59 -6.06
C LEU A 225 -5.97 -23.26 -6.36
N PRO A 226 -6.60 -23.94 -7.33
CA PRO A 226 -8.00 -23.68 -7.67
C PRO A 226 -8.97 -24.08 -6.56
N TRP A 227 -10.19 -23.57 -6.65
CA TRP A 227 -11.33 -24.06 -5.87
C TRP A 227 -12.01 -25.19 -6.64
N LYS A 228 -11.78 -26.44 -6.22
CA LYS A 228 -12.33 -27.65 -6.88
C LYS A 228 -13.54 -28.26 -6.18
N GLY A 229 -13.83 -27.87 -4.95
CA GLY A 229 -14.86 -28.50 -4.13
C GLY A 229 -15.05 -27.77 -2.81
N ALA A 230 -15.83 -28.39 -1.91
CA ALA A 230 -16.00 -27.88 -0.55
C ALA A 230 -14.65 -27.88 0.19
N LEU A 231 -14.39 -26.84 0.98
CA LEU A 231 -13.17 -26.70 1.77
C LEU A 231 -13.52 -26.39 3.21
N THR A 232 -12.77 -26.96 4.14
CA THR A 232 -12.82 -26.58 5.56
C THR A 232 -11.59 -25.74 5.86
N LEU A 233 -11.80 -24.46 6.17
CA LEU A 233 -10.74 -23.50 6.43
C LEU A 233 -10.60 -23.27 7.93
N ALA A 234 -9.38 -23.19 8.44
CA ALA A 234 -9.13 -22.73 9.79
C ALA A 234 -9.44 -21.23 9.89
N VAL A 235 -10.17 -20.85 10.93
CA VAL A 235 -10.54 -19.45 11.16
C VAL A 235 -9.40 -18.76 11.90
N LEU A 236 -8.96 -17.63 11.37
CA LEU A 236 -8.01 -16.72 12.04
C LEU A 236 -8.69 -15.37 12.22
N ASP A 237 -8.73 -14.89 13.46
CA ASP A 237 -9.23 -13.55 13.79
C ASP A 237 -8.12 -12.51 13.57
N GLY A 238 -8.41 -11.49 12.75
CA GLY A 238 -7.51 -10.41 12.40
C GLY A 238 -6.47 -10.75 11.33
N VAL A 239 -5.50 -9.84 11.17
CA VAL A 239 -4.43 -9.94 10.18
C VAL A 239 -3.28 -10.80 10.72
N PRO A 240 -2.81 -11.82 9.97
CA PRO A 240 -1.68 -12.64 10.40
C PRO A 240 -0.41 -11.81 10.54
N ALA A 241 0.45 -12.18 11.51
CA ALA A 241 1.74 -11.53 11.69
C ALA A 241 2.60 -11.68 10.42
N PHE A 242 3.19 -10.58 9.98
CA PHE A 242 3.97 -10.54 8.76
C PHE A 242 5.22 -11.42 8.84
N GLY A 243 5.43 -12.26 7.81
CA GLY A 243 6.51 -13.25 7.77
C GLY A 243 6.25 -14.53 8.60
N ALA A 244 5.14 -14.61 9.35
CA ALA A 244 4.73 -15.87 9.95
C ALA A 244 4.11 -16.75 8.85
N ALA A 245 4.67 -17.94 8.64
CA ALA A 245 4.00 -18.94 7.84
C ALA A 245 2.60 -19.17 8.42
N ALA A 246 1.58 -18.90 7.62
CA ALA A 246 0.23 -19.36 7.87
C ALA A 246 0.32 -20.88 8.09
N LYS A 247 0.18 -21.32 9.34
CA LYS A 247 0.21 -22.74 9.69
C LYS A 247 -1.11 -23.37 9.25
N SER A 248 -1.31 -23.57 7.95
CA SER A 248 -2.26 -24.56 7.46
C SER A 248 -1.53 -25.90 7.40
N THR A 249 -1.52 -26.63 8.52
CA THR A 249 -0.96 -27.99 8.55
C THR A 249 -1.93 -28.94 7.86
N LYS A 250 -1.66 -29.22 6.59
CA LYS A 250 -2.07 -30.47 5.94
C LYS A 250 -0.85 -31.02 5.22
N ALA A 251 -0.21 -32.04 5.81
CA ALA A 251 0.68 -32.93 5.08
C ALA A 251 -0.19 -33.99 4.39
N ASP A 252 0.30 -34.57 3.28
CA ASP A 252 -0.42 -35.59 2.51
C ASP A 252 -0.98 -36.69 3.42
N GLY A 253 -2.33 -36.81 3.47
CA GLY A 253 -3.06 -37.83 4.22
C GLY A 253 -3.75 -37.40 5.52
N ASP A 254 -3.67 -36.13 5.94
CA ASP A 254 -4.27 -35.66 7.21
C ASP A 254 -5.68 -35.06 7.06
N THR A 255 -6.50 -35.09 8.12
CA THR A 255 -7.89 -34.57 8.18
C THR A 255 -7.99 -33.08 8.55
N GLY A 256 -6.87 -32.36 8.55
CA GLY A 256 -6.77 -30.94 8.91
C GLY A 256 -7.41 -29.95 7.92
N PRO A 257 -7.50 -28.65 8.28
CA PRO A 257 -8.08 -27.60 7.44
C PRO A 257 -7.25 -27.33 6.17
N ASP A 258 -7.94 -27.10 5.05
CA ASP A 258 -7.38 -26.92 3.69
C ASP A 258 -6.78 -25.51 3.43
N GLY A 259 -6.78 -24.65 4.44
CA GLY A 259 -6.31 -23.27 4.35
C GLY A 259 -6.86 -22.40 5.48
N LEU A 260 -6.74 -21.09 5.33
CA LEU A 260 -7.22 -20.10 6.30
C LEU A 260 -8.39 -19.27 5.76
N ALA A 261 -9.34 -18.98 6.64
CA ALA A 261 -10.34 -17.93 6.48
C ALA A 261 -10.00 -16.81 7.47
N LEU A 262 -9.68 -15.63 6.95
CA LEU A 262 -9.41 -14.45 7.78
C LEU A 262 -10.74 -13.77 8.12
N VAL A 263 -10.97 -13.54 9.40
CA VAL A 263 -12.12 -12.79 9.91
C VAL A 263 -11.62 -11.41 10.30
N LEU A 264 -12.01 -10.39 9.53
CA LEU A 264 -11.50 -9.03 9.66
C LEU A 264 -12.62 -8.11 10.12
N SER A 265 -12.31 -7.22 11.04
CA SER A 265 -13.27 -6.38 11.75
C SER A 265 -13.30 -4.95 11.24
N THR A 266 -12.18 -4.49 10.67
CA THR A 266 -11.99 -3.11 10.27
C THR A 266 -11.58 -3.00 8.81
N LEU A 267 -11.83 -1.84 8.21
CA LEU A 267 -11.40 -1.56 6.85
C LEU A 267 -9.87 -1.59 6.70
N ASP A 268 -9.13 -1.20 7.74
CA ASP A 268 -7.66 -1.22 7.72
C ASP A 268 -7.12 -2.64 7.68
N GLU A 269 -7.74 -3.59 8.39
CA GLU A 269 -7.38 -5.00 8.29
C GLU A 269 -7.63 -5.56 6.89
N VAL A 270 -8.77 -5.21 6.28
CA VAL A 270 -9.11 -5.61 4.91
C VAL A 270 -8.10 -5.05 3.91
N ARG A 271 -7.73 -3.78 4.03
CA ARG A 271 -6.72 -3.13 3.17
C ARG A 271 -5.36 -3.81 3.33
N ALA A 272 -4.92 -4.04 4.57
CA ALA A 272 -3.64 -4.68 4.85
C ALA A 272 -3.54 -6.09 4.24
N VAL A 273 -4.64 -6.85 4.27
CA VAL A 273 -4.71 -8.19 3.65
C VAL A 273 -4.72 -8.10 2.13
N ALA A 274 -5.46 -7.16 1.55
CA ALA A 274 -5.53 -6.99 0.09
C ALA A 274 -4.18 -6.55 -0.52
N GLU A 275 -3.47 -5.64 0.14
CA GLU A 275 -2.15 -5.13 -0.31
C GLU A 275 -1.06 -6.21 -0.31
N ARG A 276 -1.26 -7.29 0.45
CA ARG A 276 -0.29 -8.38 0.66
C ARG A 276 -0.83 -9.75 0.29
N ALA A 277 -1.92 -9.79 -0.47
CA ALA A 277 -2.65 -11.03 -0.78
C ALA A 277 -1.75 -12.11 -1.42
N SER A 278 -0.77 -11.71 -2.21
CA SER A 278 0.22 -12.59 -2.86
C SER A 278 1.25 -13.22 -1.90
N GLU A 279 1.46 -12.61 -0.74
CA GLU A 279 2.37 -13.07 0.32
C GLU A 279 1.68 -13.98 1.35
N LEU A 280 0.35 -13.91 1.44
CA LEU A 280 -0.47 -14.61 2.43
C LEU A 280 -0.74 -16.06 1.99
N SER A 281 0.31 -16.88 1.96
CA SER A 281 0.20 -18.30 1.60
C SER A 281 -0.88 -19.01 2.42
N GLY A 282 -1.71 -19.85 1.81
CA GLY A 282 -2.71 -20.65 2.52
C GLY A 282 -4.00 -19.89 2.90
N VAL A 283 -4.05 -18.56 2.81
CA VAL A 283 -5.32 -17.82 2.95
C VAL A 283 -6.21 -18.12 1.74
N ARG A 284 -7.42 -18.59 1.97
CA ARG A 284 -8.38 -18.94 0.92
C ARG A 284 -9.59 -18.01 0.93
N ALA A 285 -9.99 -17.52 2.09
CA ALA A 285 -11.12 -16.63 2.21
C ALA A 285 -10.83 -15.45 3.14
N VAL A 286 -11.48 -14.32 2.85
CA VAL A 286 -11.58 -13.14 3.71
C VAL A 286 -13.05 -12.90 3.97
N VAL A 287 -13.41 -12.73 5.24
CA VAL A 287 -14.77 -12.45 5.69
C VAL A 287 -14.71 -11.19 6.55
N ALA A 288 -15.46 -10.15 6.18
CA ALA A 288 -15.49 -8.88 6.91
C ALA A 288 -16.86 -8.18 6.77
N PRO A 289 -17.24 -7.26 7.66
CA PRO A 289 -18.49 -6.50 7.50
C PRO A 289 -18.55 -5.69 6.20
N PHE A 290 -17.39 -5.20 5.76
CA PHE A 290 -17.27 -4.40 4.55
C PHE A 290 -15.93 -4.67 3.86
N VAL A 291 -15.98 -5.01 2.57
CA VAL A 291 -14.81 -5.15 1.71
C VAL A 291 -15.01 -4.27 0.48
N PRO A 292 -14.15 -3.27 0.23
CA PRO A 292 -14.25 -2.43 -0.96
C PRO A 292 -14.08 -3.25 -2.25
N SER A 293 -14.77 -2.88 -3.32
CA SER A 293 -14.70 -3.57 -4.62
C SER A 293 -13.27 -3.69 -5.16
N GLY A 294 -12.43 -2.65 -4.98
CA GLY A 294 -11.02 -2.70 -5.36
C GLY A 294 -10.24 -3.80 -4.62
N ALA A 295 -10.53 -4.00 -3.32
CA ALA A 295 -9.93 -5.09 -2.55
C ALA A 295 -10.46 -6.46 -2.99
N VAL A 296 -11.74 -6.57 -3.35
CA VAL A 296 -12.32 -7.80 -3.93
C VAL A 296 -11.58 -8.20 -5.20
N ALA A 297 -11.32 -7.26 -6.11
CA ALA A 297 -10.60 -7.52 -7.35
C ALA A 297 -9.16 -8.02 -7.11
N LEU A 298 -8.43 -7.41 -6.17
CA LEU A 298 -7.08 -7.83 -5.79
C LEU A 298 -7.09 -9.25 -5.19
N LEU A 299 -7.99 -9.51 -4.23
CA LEU A 299 -8.14 -10.81 -3.58
C LEU A 299 -8.53 -11.91 -4.58
N ALA A 300 -9.48 -11.62 -5.47
CA ALA A 300 -9.93 -12.53 -6.52
C ALA A 300 -8.80 -12.88 -7.49
N GLY A 301 -7.98 -11.90 -7.87
CA GLY A 301 -6.77 -12.12 -8.68
C GLY A 301 -5.77 -13.08 -8.00
N GLU A 302 -5.77 -13.11 -6.67
CA GLU A 302 -4.96 -14.02 -5.86
C GLU A 302 -5.66 -15.35 -5.49
N GLY A 303 -6.86 -15.61 -6.03
CA GLY A 303 -7.62 -16.82 -5.75
C GLY A 303 -8.29 -16.84 -4.37
N ILE A 304 -8.38 -15.69 -3.70
CA ILE A 304 -8.94 -15.52 -2.36
C ILE A 304 -10.40 -15.06 -2.49
N ALA A 305 -11.32 -15.82 -1.90
CA ALA A 305 -12.73 -15.48 -1.90
C ALA A 305 -13.02 -14.38 -0.86
N ALA A 306 -13.61 -13.27 -1.30
CA ALA A 306 -14.02 -12.17 -0.42
C ALA A 306 -15.52 -12.22 -0.12
N PHE A 307 -15.89 -12.26 1.15
CA PHE A 307 -17.27 -12.29 1.60
C PHE A 307 -17.58 -11.14 2.55
N SER A 308 -18.78 -10.57 2.44
CA SER A 308 -19.35 -9.74 3.50
C SER A 308 -20.21 -10.55 4.45
N ILE A 309 -20.30 -10.08 5.69
CA ILE A 309 -21.08 -10.72 6.76
C ILE A 309 -21.70 -9.65 7.64
N ASP A 310 -22.87 -9.92 8.22
CA ASP A 310 -23.45 -9.02 9.22
C ASP A 310 -22.70 -9.11 10.57
N ALA A 311 -22.97 -8.16 11.47
CA ALA A 311 -22.30 -8.10 12.77
C ALA A 311 -22.55 -9.34 13.66
N GLY A 312 -23.76 -9.93 13.60
CA GLY A 312 -24.09 -11.12 14.37
C GLY A 312 -23.39 -12.36 13.84
N GLY A 313 -23.33 -12.52 12.51
CA GLY A 313 -22.57 -13.56 11.84
C GLY A 313 -21.07 -13.44 12.11
N LEU A 314 -20.53 -12.23 12.14
CA LEU A 314 -19.12 -11.98 12.45
C LEU A 314 -18.77 -12.49 13.84
N GLU A 315 -19.55 -12.14 14.87
CA GLU A 315 -19.35 -12.60 16.24
C GLU A 315 -19.53 -14.13 16.37
N ALA A 316 -20.45 -14.73 15.62
CA ALA A 316 -20.65 -16.18 15.60
C ALA A 316 -19.46 -16.93 14.97
N LEU A 317 -18.79 -16.30 13.99
CA LEU A 317 -17.61 -16.83 13.33
C LEU A 317 -16.34 -16.63 14.17
N ARG A 318 -16.24 -15.53 14.92
CA ARG A 318 -15.17 -15.31 15.90
C ARG A 318 -15.17 -16.43 16.95
N GLY A 319 -14.00 -16.96 17.24
CA GLY A 319 -13.83 -18.04 18.23
C GLY A 319 -14.12 -19.45 17.71
N GLN A 320 -14.63 -19.59 16.48
CA GLN A 320 -14.67 -20.90 15.82
C GLN A 320 -13.26 -21.34 15.41
N LYS A 321 -13.00 -22.65 15.43
CA LYS A 321 -11.71 -23.19 14.96
C LYS A 321 -11.65 -23.30 13.44
N SER A 322 -12.80 -23.51 12.80
CA SER A 322 -12.89 -23.72 11.36
C SER A 322 -14.25 -23.32 10.81
N VAL A 323 -14.27 -22.99 9.53
CA VAL A 323 -15.45 -22.71 8.72
C VAL A 323 -15.42 -23.58 7.47
N ALA A 324 -16.50 -24.28 7.19
CA ALA A 324 -16.68 -25.07 5.98
C ALA A 324 -17.47 -24.25 4.95
N LEU A 325 -16.87 -24.06 3.79
CA LEU A 325 -17.51 -23.44 2.64
C LEU A 325 -17.98 -24.54 1.66
N PRO A 326 -19.20 -24.42 1.11
CA PRO A 326 -19.70 -25.40 0.14
C PRO A 326 -18.88 -25.37 -1.15
N PRO A 327 -19.05 -26.35 -2.06
CA PRO A 327 -18.43 -26.30 -3.37
C PRO A 327 -18.76 -25.01 -4.13
N PRO A 328 -17.82 -24.46 -4.92
CA PRO A 328 -18.01 -23.27 -5.76
C PRO A 328 -19.30 -23.22 -6.57
N ASP A 329 -19.76 -24.35 -7.10
CA ASP A 329 -20.98 -24.44 -7.91
C ASP A 329 -22.26 -24.08 -7.13
N LYS A 330 -22.17 -24.03 -5.79
CA LYS A 330 -23.26 -23.62 -4.89
C LYS A 330 -23.13 -22.16 -4.44
N TRP A 331 -22.16 -21.41 -4.95
CA TRP A 331 -21.96 -20.02 -4.56
C TRP A 331 -22.82 -19.11 -5.42
N GLY A 332 -23.89 -18.57 -4.82
CA GLY A 332 -24.67 -17.45 -5.36
C GLY A 332 -24.21 -16.13 -4.75
N ASP A 333 -25.13 -15.16 -4.69
CA ASP A 333 -24.87 -13.90 -3.99
C ASP A 333 -24.79 -14.10 -2.47
N THR A 334 -25.51 -15.11 -1.95
CA THR A 334 -25.41 -15.59 -0.57
C THR A 334 -24.86 -17.02 -0.56
N VAL A 335 -23.94 -17.29 0.35
CA VAL A 335 -23.30 -18.58 0.57
C VAL A 335 -23.51 -18.99 2.02
N GLN A 336 -24.07 -20.18 2.23
CA GLN A 336 -24.25 -20.73 3.57
C GLN A 336 -22.98 -21.46 4.01
N ALA A 337 -22.22 -20.84 4.90
CA ALA A 337 -21.05 -21.42 5.53
C ALA A 337 -21.44 -22.18 6.82
N ALA A 338 -20.71 -23.25 7.15
CA ALA A 338 -20.91 -23.97 8.41
C ALA A 338 -19.72 -23.73 9.34
N ALA A 339 -19.97 -23.19 10.53
CA ALA A 339 -18.95 -22.94 11.55
C ALA A 339 -19.35 -23.63 12.86
N GLY A 340 -18.66 -24.73 13.19
CA GLY A 340 -19.06 -25.61 14.29
C GLY A 340 -20.44 -26.24 14.04
N SER A 341 -21.37 -26.09 14.98
CA SER A 341 -22.76 -26.54 14.87
C SER A 341 -23.69 -25.53 14.20
N SER A 342 -23.20 -24.32 13.90
CA SER A 342 -24.00 -23.20 13.42
C SER A 342 -23.83 -23.01 11.91
N LYS A 343 -24.91 -22.56 11.27
CA LYS A 343 -24.89 -22.10 9.87
C LYS A 343 -24.87 -20.58 9.84
N ILE A 344 -23.99 -20.02 9.02
CA ILE A 344 -23.76 -18.59 8.90
C ILE A 344 -23.89 -18.24 7.44
N ASP A 345 -24.75 -17.28 7.14
CA ASP A 345 -24.91 -16.78 5.77
C ASP A 345 -23.89 -15.66 5.53
N VAL A 346 -23.12 -15.77 4.46
CA VAL A 346 -22.14 -14.77 4.02
C VAL A 346 -22.44 -14.38 2.58
N ALA A 347 -22.30 -13.10 2.24
CA ALA A 347 -22.54 -12.63 0.88
C ALA A 347 -21.24 -12.63 0.07
N TRP A 348 -21.23 -13.26 -1.10
CA TRP A 348 -20.03 -13.32 -1.95
C TRP A 348 -19.92 -12.05 -2.80
N LEU A 349 -18.81 -11.34 -2.67
CA LEU A 349 -18.67 -9.99 -3.23
C LEU A 349 -18.12 -9.96 -4.65
N ALA A 350 -17.54 -11.06 -5.13
CA ALA A 350 -16.93 -11.10 -6.46
C ALA A 350 -18.00 -11.02 -7.57
N MET A 351 -17.74 -10.20 -8.59
CA MET A 351 -18.62 -10.01 -9.74
C MET A 351 -17.90 -10.24 -11.07
N GLY A 352 -18.64 -10.70 -12.08
CA GLY A 352 -18.12 -10.87 -13.44
C GLY A 352 -16.85 -11.74 -13.50
N ALA A 353 -15.75 -11.17 -14.00
CA ALA A 353 -14.47 -11.87 -14.16
C ALA A 353 -13.83 -12.27 -12.83
N GLU A 354 -14.10 -11.55 -11.74
CA GLU A 354 -13.54 -11.83 -10.41
C GLU A 354 -13.94 -13.21 -9.90
N ARG A 355 -15.17 -13.65 -10.21
CA ARG A 355 -15.66 -15.00 -9.87
C ARG A 355 -14.79 -16.08 -10.50
N ALA A 356 -14.47 -15.91 -11.79
CA ALA A 356 -13.64 -16.84 -12.54
C ALA A 356 -12.20 -16.86 -12.01
N TRP A 357 -11.61 -15.70 -11.69
CA TRP A 357 -10.26 -15.61 -11.13
C TRP A 357 -10.18 -16.28 -9.75
N THR A 358 -11.17 -16.02 -8.89
CA THR A 358 -11.25 -16.64 -7.57
C THR A 358 -11.23 -18.16 -7.69
N HIS A 359 -12.05 -18.74 -8.58
CA HIS A 359 -12.13 -20.19 -8.75
C HIS A 359 -10.89 -20.80 -9.39
N ALA A 360 -10.30 -20.14 -10.39
CA ALA A 360 -9.07 -20.59 -11.03
C ALA A 360 -7.90 -20.66 -10.03
N GLY A 361 -7.87 -19.73 -9.07
CA GLY A 361 -6.76 -19.56 -8.15
C GLY A 361 -5.51 -19.00 -8.84
N THR A 362 -4.51 -18.63 -8.05
CA THR A 362 -3.19 -18.25 -8.58
C THR A 362 -2.06 -18.98 -7.88
N SER A 363 -0.88 -18.94 -8.49
CA SER A 363 0.37 -19.37 -7.88
C SER A 363 0.85 -18.30 -6.91
N ARG A 364 0.79 -18.58 -5.60
CA ARG A 364 1.30 -17.68 -4.56
C ARG A 364 2.61 -18.18 -4.00
N SER A 365 3.45 -17.26 -3.54
CA SER A 365 4.72 -17.62 -2.91
C SER A 365 4.43 -18.53 -1.69
N ALA A 366 5.16 -19.64 -1.58
CA ALA A 366 5.10 -20.42 -0.35
C ALA A 366 5.66 -19.57 0.80
N ALA A 367 5.07 -19.64 1.99
CA ALA A 367 5.65 -18.99 3.15
C ALA A 367 7.13 -19.40 3.29
N PRO A 368 8.05 -18.46 3.58
CA PRO A 368 9.43 -18.82 3.84
C PRO A 368 9.45 -19.86 4.95
N ALA A 369 10.05 -21.03 4.67
CA ALA A 369 10.22 -22.06 5.67
C ALA A 369 10.95 -21.44 6.87
N SER A 370 10.37 -21.54 8.06
CA SER A 370 11.01 -21.03 9.27
C SER A 370 12.42 -21.61 9.35
N SER A 371 13.45 -20.78 9.15
CA SER A 371 14.83 -21.20 9.26
C SER A 371 15.16 -21.46 10.73
N SER A 372 14.72 -22.61 11.23
CA SER A 372 15.29 -23.20 12.44
C SER A 372 16.67 -23.73 12.11
N LYS A 373 17.64 -22.81 12.08
CA LYS A 373 19.05 -23.02 12.40
C LYS A 373 19.75 -21.66 12.34
N SER A 374 19.81 -21.03 13.51
CA SER A 374 20.97 -20.24 13.89
C SER A 374 22.22 -21.08 13.62
N SER A 375 22.86 -20.86 12.48
CA SER A 375 24.27 -21.15 12.31
C SER A 375 24.98 -19.85 12.63
N ALA A 376 25.26 -19.61 13.91
CA ALA A 376 26.32 -18.72 14.31
C ALA A 376 27.59 -19.15 13.55
N ARG A 377 28.04 -18.32 12.61
CA ARG A 377 29.43 -18.33 12.18
C ARG A 377 30.01 -16.98 12.58
N SER A 378 30.98 -17.12 13.48
CA SER A 378 31.93 -16.14 14.03
C SER A 378 32.50 -15.19 12.99
#